data_AF-A0A5P1X0B2-F1
#
_entry.id   AF-A0A5P1X0B2-F1
#
_cell.length_a   1.000
_cell.length_b   1.000
_cell.length_c   1.000
_cell.angle_alpha   90.00
_cell.angle_beta   90.00
_cell.angle_gamma   90.00
#
_symmetry.space_group_name_H-M   'P 1'
#
loop_
_entity.id
_entity.type
_entity.pdbx_description
1 polymer ?
#
loop_
_entity_poly.entity_id
_entity_poly.type
_entity_poly.pdbx_seq_one_letter_code
_entity_poly.pdbx_strand_id
1 'polypeptide(L)'
;MAPDYSTAFSSVIGFGLAEIVTDLEVKKHALDLLMRHETGKGLSNYDLIPDQKVNATAIIKISIEKITGKAHQLPKKDNQDE
;
A
#
# COMPACT_ATOMS: atom_id res chain seq x y z
N MET A 1 -15.03 -30.60 16.71
CA MET A 1 -15.51 -29.78 15.58
C MET A 1 -15.07 -28.35 15.84
N ALA A 2 -14.40 -27.71 14.87
CA ALA A 2 -13.75 -26.41 15.00
C ALA A 2 -14.44 -25.27 14.19
N PRO A 3 -15.79 -25.13 14.14
CA PRO A 3 -16.42 -24.15 13.27
C PRO A 3 -16.44 -22.71 13.84
N ASP A 4 -16.13 -22.49 15.12
CA ASP A 4 -16.43 -21.20 15.78
C ASP A 4 -15.23 -20.24 15.91
N TYR A 5 -14.12 -20.49 15.22
CA TYR A 5 -12.98 -19.59 15.22
C TYR A 5 -12.97 -18.73 13.95
N SER A 6 -13.25 -17.43 14.11
CA SER A 6 -13.14 -16.41 13.05
C SER A 6 -12.40 -15.18 13.60
N THR A 7 -11.84 -14.35 12.71
CA THR A 7 -11.04 -13.17 13.06
C THR A 7 -11.55 -11.94 12.33
N ALA A 8 -11.66 -10.81 13.04
CA ALA A 8 -12.01 -9.54 12.40
C ALA A 8 -10.92 -9.14 11.38
N PHE A 9 -11.32 -8.71 10.19
CA PHE A 9 -10.39 -8.17 9.20
C PHE A 9 -11.07 -7.13 8.32
N SER A 10 -10.27 -6.28 7.69
CA SER A 10 -10.68 -5.43 6.59
C SER A 10 -9.56 -5.45 5.55
N SER A 11 -9.91 -5.69 4.29
CA SER A 11 -8.95 -5.73 3.19
C SER A 11 -9.50 -5.05 1.95
N VAL A 12 -8.58 -4.56 1.13
CA VAL A 12 -8.84 -3.98 -0.18
C VAL A 12 -7.97 -4.71 -1.20
N ILE A 13 -8.55 -5.11 -2.32
CA ILE A 13 -7.86 -5.74 -3.44
C ILE A 13 -8.07 -4.88 -4.67
N GLY A 14 -6.98 -4.36 -5.23
CA GLY A 14 -6.95 -3.61 -6.48
C GLY A 14 -6.48 -4.49 -7.65
N PHE A 15 -7.11 -4.32 -8.81
CA PHE A 15 -6.75 -4.94 -10.08
C PHE A 15 -6.42 -3.84 -11.07
N GLY A 16 -5.41 -4.06 -11.91
CA GLY A 16 -4.99 -3.09 -12.89
C GLY A 16 -3.78 -3.54 -13.69
N LEU A 17 -3.36 -2.68 -14.62
CA LEU A 17 -2.21 -2.91 -15.48
C LEU A 17 -0.92 -2.48 -14.77
N ALA A 18 0.06 -3.39 -14.72
CA ALA A 18 1.40 -3.11 -14.21
C ALA A 18 2.35 -2.68 -15.34
N GLU A 19 3.09 -1.61 -15.13
CA GLU A 19 4.13 -1.12 -16.05
C GLU A 19 5.41 -0.80 -15.29
N ILE A 20 6.56 -1.07 -15.93
CA ILE A 20 7.88 -0.69 -15.38
C ILE A 20 8.17 0.74 -15.81
N VAL A 21 8.39 1.62 -14.84
CA VAL A 21 8.78 3.00 -15.09
C VAL A 21 10.26 3.05 -15.43
N THR A 22 10.59 3.60 -16.60
CA THR A 22 11.96 3.75 -17.10
C THR A 22 12.50 5.18 -16.99
N ASP A 23 11.63 6.18 -16.98
CA ASP A 23 12.02 7.59 -16.87
C ASP A 23 12.56 7.92 -15.47
N LEU A 24 13.76 8.51 -15.42
CA LEU A 24 14.46 8.81 -14.17
C LEU A 24 13.70 9.79 -13.27
N GLU A 25 13.11 10.83 -13.84
CA GLU A 25 12.41 11.86 -13.06
C GLU A 25 11.07 11.32 -12.54
N VAL A 26 10.37 10.51 -13.35
CA VAL A 26 9.17 9.79 -12.88
C VAL A 26 9.52 8.83 -11.75
N LYS A 27 10.67 8.15 -11.80
CA LYS A 27 11.14 7.27 -10.72
C LYS A 27 11.44 8.04 -9.44
N LYS A 28 12.12 9.19 -9.53
CA LYS A 28 12.38 10.07 -8.37
C LYS A 28 11.06 10.53 -7.73
N HIS A 29 10.10 10.94 -8.56
CA HIS A 29 8.79 11.35 -8.08
C HIS A 29 8.03 10.19 -7.42
N ALA A 30 8.05 9.00 -8.01
CA ALA A 30 7.40 7.82 -7.43
C ALA A 30 8.03 7.44 -6.07
N LEU A 31 9.35 7.50 -5.94
CA LEU A 31 10.04 7.27 -4.66
C LEU A 31 9.68 8.34 -3.61
N ASP A 32 9.52 9.60 -4.02
CA ASP A 32 9.10 10.68 -3.13
C ASP A 32 7.69 10.44 -2.58
N LEU A 33 6.76 9.98 -3.44
CA LEU A 33 5.42 9.57 -3.03
C LEU A 33 5.44 8.42 -2.01
N LEU A 34 6.27 7.40 -2.25
CA LEU A 34 6.43 6.28 -1.33
C LEU A 34 6.99 6.74 0.02
N MET A 35 8.02 7.59 0.02
CA MET A 35 8.61 8.14 1.25
C MET A 35 7.57 8.93 2.07
N ARG A 36 6.75 9.74 1.41
CA ARG A 36 5.66 10.46 2.09
C ARG A 36 4.63 9.51 2.69
N HIS A 37 4.28 8.44 1.98
CA HIS A 37 3.30 7.47 2.47
C HIS A 37 3.80 6.72 3.71
N GLU A 38 5.05 6.24 3.69
CA GLU A 38 5.60 5.41 4.76
C GLU A 38 6.08 6.21 5.98
N THR A 39 6.62 7.41 5.77
CA THR A 39 7.29 8.19 6.84
C THR A 39 6.59 9.51 7.19
N GLY A 40 5.62 9.94 6.37
CA GLY A 40 5.03 11.27 6.44
C GLY A 40 5.95 12.41 5.96
N LYS A 41 7.16 12.10 5.47
CA LYS A 41 8.16 13.08 5.01
C LYS A 41 8.53 12.84 3.55
N GLY A 42 8.76 13.91 2.80
CA GLY A 42 9.22 13.83 1.41
C GLY A 42 10.72 13.56 1.30
N LEU A 43 11.16 13.25 0.08
CA LEU A 43 12.57 13.00 -0.26
C LEU A 43 13.49 14.18 0.07
N SER A 44 12.98 15.42 0.04
CA SER A 44 13.70 16.64 0.42
C SER A 44 14.21 16.65 1.87
N ASN A 45 13.68 15.77 2.72
CA ASN A 45 14.02 15.69 4.14
C ASN A 45 15.16 14.68 4.40
N TYR A 46 15.73 14.11 3.33
CA TYR A 46 16.77 13.09 3.35
C TYR A 46 17.93 13.49 2.44
N ASP A 47 19.06 12.82 2.60
CA ASP A 47 20.20 12.98 1.69
C ASP A 47 19.78 12.63 0.25
N LEU A 48 20.31 13.39 -0.71
CA LEU A 48 20.06 13.18 -2.12
C LEU A 48 20.44 11.74 -2.52
N ILE A 49 19.47 11.01 -3.07
CA ILE A 49 19.70 9.69 -3.64
C ILE A 49 20.41 9.87 -5.00
N PRO A 50 21.61 9.30 -5.19
CA PRO A 50 22.30 9.37 -6.48
C PRO A 50 21.49 8.73 -7.60
N ASP A 51 21.48 9.34 -8.78
CA ASP A 51 20.72 8.87 -9.96
C ASP A 51 21.04 7.41 -10.34
N GLN A 52 22.28 6.97 -10.11
CA GLN A 52 22.67 5.58 -10.34
C GLN A 52 21.88 4.58 -9.47
N LYS A 53 21.59 4.94 -8.22
CA LYS A 53 20.76 4.11 -7.32
C LYS A 53 19.32 4.11 -7.77
N VAL A 54 18.79 5.27 -8.17
CA VAL A 54 17.42 5.37 -8.71
C VAL A 54 17.27 4.53 -9.98
N ASN A 55 18.26 4.56 -10.87
CA ASN A 55 18.26 3.74 -12.08
C ASN A 55 18.32 2.24 -11.81
N ALA A 56 19.08 1.81 -10.79
CA ALA A 56 19.17 0.40 -10.39
C ALA A 56 17.89 -0.15 -9.75
N THR A 57 16.99 0.71 -9.24
CA THR A 57 15.72 0.30 -8.64
C THR A 57 14.63 0.16 -9.70
N ALA A 58 13.97 -0.98 -9.80
CA ALA A 58 12.76 -1.12 -10.62
C ALA A 58 11.55 -0.50 -9.90
N ILE A 59 10.83 0.38 -10.58
CA ILE A 59 9.58 0.98 -10.08
C ILE A 59 8.44 0.40 -10.92
N ILE A 60 7.47 -0.22 -10.25
CA ILE A 60 6.27 -0.78 -10.88
C ILE A 60 5.12 0.15 -10.57
N LYS A 61 4.55 0.76 -11.62
CA LYS A 61 3.31 1.54 -11.53
C LYS A 61 2.14 0.63 -11.87
N ILE A 62 1.09 0.68 -11.06
CA ILE A 62 -0.14 -0.06 -11.31
C ILE A 62 -1.25 0.95 -11.62
N SER A 63 -1.77 0.92 -12.85
CA SER A 63 -2.93 1.70 -13.24
C SER A 63 -4.19 0.92 -12.87
N ILE A 64 -4.87 1.35 -11.81
CA ILE A 64 -6.01 0.64 -11.23
C ILE A 64 -7.23 0.72 -12.15
N GLU A 65 -7.83 -0.43 -12.42
CA GLU A 65 -9.06 -0.58 -13.20
C GLU A 65 -10.25 -0.93 -12.31
N LYS A 66 -10.01 -1.70 -11.24
CA LYS A 66 -11.05 -2.16 -10.32
C LYS A 66 -10.53 -2.30 -8.90
N ILE A 67 -11.35 -1.93 -7.94
CA ILE A 67 -11.08 -2.13 -6.50
C ILE A 67 -12.23 -2.92 -5.90
N THR A 68 -11.91 -3.86 -5.01
CA THR A 68 -12.87 -4.60 -4.20
C THR A 68 -12.48 -4.53 -2.74
N GLY A 69 -13.46 -4.57 -1.83
CA GLY A 69 -13.23 -4.58 -0.39
C GLY A 69 -13.91 -5.77 0.27
N LYS A 70 -13.27 -6.37 1.26
CA LYS A 70 -13.85 -7.43 2.10
C LYS A 70 -13.61 -7.09 3.56
N ALA A 71 -14.65 -7.16 4.36
CA ALA A 71 -14.55 -6.97 5.80
C ALA A 71 -15.33 -8.05 6.54
N HIS A 72 -14.80 -8.45 7.69
CA HIS A 72 -15.48 -9.27 8.67
C HIS A 72 -15.36 -8.58 10.02
N GLN A 73 -16.50 -8.31 10.66
CA GLN A 73 -16.55 -7.77 12.00
C GLN A 73 -16.92 -8.90 12.96
N LEU A 74 -16.31 -8.92 14.14
CA LEU A 74 -16.72 -9.85 15.19
C LEU A 74 -18.12 -9.49 15.66
N PRO A 75 -18.92 -10.49 16.09
CA PRO A 75 -20.21 -10.22 16.69
C PRO A 75 -20.05 -9.28 17.89
N LYS A 76 -20.96 -8.30 18.00
CA LYS A 76 -21.00 -7.39 19.14
C LYS A 76 -21.26 -8.23 20.40
N LYS A 77 -20.45 -8.10 21.44
CA LYS A 77 -20.82 -8.62 22.76
C LYS A 77 -22.06 -7.85 23.20
N ASP A 78 -23.20 -8.52 23.28
CA ASP A 78 -24.35 -7.96 23.99
C ASP A 78 -23.97 -7.89 25.47
N ASN A 79 -23.98 -6.68 26.02
CA ASN A 79 -23.86 -6.47 27.46
C ASN A 79 -25.12 -7.06 28.11
N GLN A 80 -25.05 -8.30 28.57
CA GLN A 80 -25.92 -8.82 29.62
C GLN A 80 -25.18 -8.66 30.94
N ASP A 81 -25.24 -7.46 31.50
CA ASP A 81 -24.99 -7.19 32.91
C ASP A 81 -26.30 -6.58 33.46
N GLU A 82 -27.19 -7.44 33.98
CA GLU A 82 -28.16 -7.10 35.03
C GLU A 82 -27.69 -7.74 36.35
#